data_AF-A0A974RZ19-F1
#
_entry.id   AF-A0A974RZ19-F1
#
_cell.length_a   1.000
_cell.length_b   1.000
_cell.length_c   1.000
_cell.angle_alpha   90.00
_cell.angle_beta   90.00
_cell.angle_gamma   90.00
#
_symmetry.space_group_name_H-M   'P 1'
#
loop_
_entity.id
_entity.type
_entity.pdbx_description
1 polymer ?
#
loop_
_entity_poly.entity_id
_entity_poly.type
_entity_poly.pdbx_seq_one_letter_code
_entity_poly.pdbx_strand_id
1 'polypeptide(L)'
;MTGLNILLMIIALLGKIYISIILLRFLLQMARADFYNPISQFIVKVTHPLLKPIRKIIPSIGRQDFASIILAYIVQLIIIIILLLLQGQNILLAFVNILIVSFIALLDTFVYLLFLIFIGNAILSWIAPDSRAPAAILIKQISNFILAPLRRVIPPIGIIDITPMIALILLFLISNFIAKLIG
;
A
#
# COMPACT_ATOMS: atom_id res chain seq x y z
N MET A 1 -0.87 0.30 30.17
CA MET A 1 -0.70 1.19 28.99
C MET A 1 -1.33 2.53 29.33
N THR A 2 -0.64 3.65 29.13
CA THR A 2 -1.18 5.00 29.42
C THR A 2 -2.20 5.42 28.36
N GLY A 3 -3.10 6.35 28.68
CA GLY A 3 -4.10 6.87 27.72
C GLY A 3 -3.47 7.50 26.48
N LEU A 4 -2.30 8.12 26.61
CA LEU A 4 -1.52 8.66 25.50
C LEU A 4 -1.08 7.56 24.52
N ASN A 5 -0.62 6.41 25.00
CA ASN A 5 -0.19 5.31 24.13
C ASN A 5 -1.35 4.75 23.29
N ILE A 6 -2.55 4.71 23.86
CA ILE A 6 -3.76 4.28 23.15
C ILE A 6 -4.09 5.29 22.03
N LEU A 7 -4.05 6.60 22.33
CA LEU A 7 -4.28 7.65 21.35
C LEU A 7 -3.28 7.58 20.17
N LEU A 8 -1.98 7.44 20.48
CA LEU A 8 -0.93 7.31 19.47
C LEU A 8 -1.16 6.08 18.57
N MET A 9 -1.54 4.94 19.16
CA MET A 9 -1.84 3.72 18.42
C MET A 9 -3.04 3.89 17.48
N ILE A 10 -4.11 4.55 17.94
CA ILE A 10 -5.30 4.81 17.13
C ILE A 10 -4.95 5.73 15.95
N ILE A 11 -4.22 6.81 16.20
CA ILE A 11 -3.79 7.74 15.13
C ILE A 11 -2.91 7.01 14.11
N ALA A 12 -1.92 6.24 14.58
CA ALA A 12 -1.04 5.47 13.71
C ALA A 12 -1.81 4.43 12.88
N LEU A 13 -2.76 3.71 13.50
CA LEU A 13 -3.58 2.70 12.83
C LEU A 13 -4.48 3.32 11.76
N LEU A 14 -5.26 4.35 12.12
CA LEU A 14 -6.14 5.05 11.19
C LEU A 14 -5.36 5.67 10.04
N GLY A 15 -4.20 6.25 10.36
CA GLY A 15 -3.25 6.76 9.38
C GLY A 15 -2.79 5.69 8.39
N LYS A 16 -2.31 4.54 8.89
CA LYS A 16 -1.90 3.40 8.05
C LYS A 16 -3.03 2.87 7.17
N ILE A 17 -4.24 2.77 7.70
CA ILE A 17 -5.43 2.37 6.92
C ILE A 17 -5.68 3.36 5.78
N TYR A 18 -5.67 4.66 6.07
CA TYR A 18 -5.91 5.68 5.06
C TYR A 18 -4.84 5.71 3.96
N ILE A 19 -3.56 5.61 4.35
CA ILE A 19 -2.44 5.50 3.41
C ILE A 19 -2.57 4.24 2.55
N SER A 20 -2.95 3.11 3.14
CA SER A 20 -3.20 1.86 2.41
C SER A 20 -4.29 2.03 1.35
N ILE A 21 -5.36 2.79 1.63
CA ILE A 21 -6.40 3.09 0.64
C ILE A 21 -5.84 3.93 -0.53
N ILE A 22 -4.99 4.93 -0.24
CA ILE A 22 -4.34 5.73 -1.30
C ILE A 22 -3.39 4.87 -2.15
N LEU A 23 -2.58 4.02 -1.51
CA LEU A 23 -1.68 3.10 -2.21
C LEU A 23 -2.45 2.07 -3.03
N LEU A 24 -3.58 1.59 -2.53
CA LEU A 24 -4.44 0.68 -3.27
C LEU A 24 -5.04 1.37 -4.50
N ARG A 25 -5.44 2.65 -4.41
CA ARG A 25 -5.86 3.44 -5.58
C ARG A 25 -4.77 3.45 -6.66
N PHE A 26 -3.53 3.71 -6.24
CA PHE A 26 -2.38 3.70 -7.15
C PHE A 26 -2.20 2.32 -7.80
N LEU A 27 -2.23 1.23 -7.04
CA LEU A 27 -2.13 -0.13 -7.57
C LEU A 27 -3.26 -0.51 -8.51
N LEU A 28 -4.50 -0.14 -8.18
CA LEU A 28 -5.66 -0.36 -9.05
C LEU A 28 -5.47 0.33 -10.41
N GLN A 29 -4.97 1.56 -10.41
CA GLN A 29 -4.69 2.28 -11.65
C GLN A 29 -3.54 1.64 -12.44
N MET A 30 -2.46 1.21 -11.77
CA MET A 30 -1.35 0.52 -12.43
C MET A 30 -1.78 -0.79 -13.09
N ALA A 31 -2.56 -1.60 -12.37
CA ALA A 31 -3.07 -2.88 -12.84
C ALA A 31 -4.20 -2.74 -13.86
N ARG A 32 -4.69 -1.51 -14.11
CA ARG A 32 -5.90 -1.23 -14.90
C ARG A 32 -7.08 -2.07 -14.43
N ALA A 33 -7.21 -2.14 -13.11
CA ALA A 33 -8.26 -2.90 -12.45
C ALA A 33 -9.64 -2.33 -12.81
N ASP A 34 -10.66 -3.16 -12.71
CA ASP A 34 -12.02 -2.77 -13.09
C ASP A 34 -12.55 -1.62 -12.21
N PHE A 35 -12.80 -0.47 -12.83
CA PHE A 35 -13.34 0.73 -12.16
C PHE A 35 -14.85 0.64 -11.89
N TYR A 36 -15.56 -0.31 -12.50
CA TYR A 36 -16.96 -0.58 -12.18
C TYR A 36 -17.12 -1.40 -10.90
N ASN A 37 -16.04 -2.01 -10.41
CA ASN A 37 -16.05 -2.75 -9.15
C ASN A 37 -16.39 -1.82 -7.97
N PRO A 38 -17.33 -2.21 -7.08
CA PRO A 38 -17.77 -1.35 -5.97
C PRO A 38 -16.63 -0.95 -5.02
N ILE A 39 -15.64 -1.83 -4.81
CA ILE A 39 -14.47 -1.53 -3.96
C ILE A 39 -13.57 -0.49 -4.65
N SER A 40 -13.38 -0.62 -5.96
CA SER A 40 -12.63 0.36 -6.75
C SER A 40 -13.28 1.75 -6.68
N GLN A 41 -14.61 1.80 -6.84
CA GLN A 41 -15.38 3.04 -6.73
C GLN A 41 -15.28 3.66 -5.33
N PHE A 42 -15.39 2.84 -4.28
CA PHE A 42 -15.20 3.31 -2.90
C PHE A 42 -13.83 3.94 -2.69
N ILE A 43 -12.76 3.24 -3.11
CA ILE A 43 -11.39 3.72 -2.98
C ILE A 43 -11.21 5.04 -3.72
N VAL A 44 -11.66 5.12 -4.98
CA VAL A 44 -11.59 6.34 -5.78
C VAL A 44 -12.35 7.48 -5.12
N LYS A 45 -13.57 7.22 -4.62
CA LYS A 45 -14.42 8.22 -3.96
C LYS A 45 -13.79 8.78 -2.68
N VAL A 46 -13.22 7.92 -1.84
CA VAL A 46 -12.58 8.33 -0.56
C VAL A 46 -11.30 9.12 -0.79
N THR A 47 -10.53 8.76 -1.82
CA THR A 47 -9.22 9.39 -2.08
C THR A 47 -9.31 10.63 -2.96
N HIS A 48 -10.37 10.78 -3.76
CA HIS A 48 -10.51 11.87 -4.73
C HIS A 48 -10.49 13.29 -4.12
N PRO A 49 -11.16 13.59 -2.98
CA PRO A 49 -11.17 14.93 -2.40
C PRO A 49 -9.78 15.48 -2.09
N LEU A 50 -8.89 14.66 -1.50
CA LEU A 50 -7.52 15.06 -1.19
C LEU A 50 -6.60 15.03 -2.41
N LEU A 51 -6.92 14.19 -3.41
CA LEU A 51 -6.11 14.08 -4.62
C LEU A 51 -6.36 15.22 -5.61
N LYS A 52 -7.59 15.77 -5.65
CA LYS A 52 -7.98 16.87 -6.56
C LYS A 52 -7.07 18.10 -6.46
N PRO A 53 -6.72 18.64 -5.28
CA PRO A 53 -5.79 19.79 -5.20
C PRO A 53 -4.39 19.43 -5.70
N ILE A 54 -3.88 18.25 -5.38
CA ILE A 54 -2.53 17.82 -5.80
C ILE A 54 -2.47 17.66 -7.33
N ARG A 55 -3.52 17.12 -7.95
CA ARG A 55 -3.62 16.96 -9.40
C ARG A 55 -3.64 18.28 -10.18
N LYS A 56 -3.93 19.42 -9.53
CA LYS A 56 -3.82 20.73 -10.18
C LYS A 56 -2.36 21.15 -10.39
N ILE A 57 -1.47 20.73 -9.48
CA ILE A 57 -0.05 21.06 -9.51
C ILE A 57 0.71 20.02 -10.32
N ILE A 58 0.37 18.75 -10.10
CA ILE A 58 1.04 17.61 -10.71
C ILE A 58 0.02 16.92 -11.63
N PRO A 59 -0.06 17.32 -12.91
CA PRO A 59 -0.97 16.65 -13.84
C PRO A 59 -0.56 15.18 -13.94
N SER A 60 -1.55 14.30 -14.07
CA SER A 60 -1.29 12.88 -14.31
C SER A 60 -0.57 12.72 -15.66
N ILE A 61 0.73 12.42 -15.62
CA ILE A 61 1.54 12.19 -16.83
C ILE A 61 1.23 10.78 -17.34
N GLY A 62 0.38 10.70 -18.36
CA GLY A 62 0.05 9.44 -19.03
C GLY A 62 -0.72 8.44 -18.15
N ARG A 63 -0.20 7.21 -18.05
CA ARG A 63 -0.86 6.07 -17.38
C ARG A 63 -0.61 5.99 -15.87
N GLN A 64 0.33 6.78 -15.33
CA GLN A 64 0.80 6.67 -13.93
C GLN A 64 0.26 7.82 -13.07
N ASP A 65 -0.33 7.50 -11.91
CA ASP A 65 -0.84 8.49 -10.95
C ASP A 65 0.20 8.83 -9.88
N PHE A 66 1.23 9.57 -10.29
CA PHE A 66 2.24 10.08 -9.34
C PHE A 66 1.63 10.95 -8.24
N ALA A 67 0.51 11.62 -8.51
CA ALA A 67 -0.19 12.42 -7.51
C ALA A 67 -0.66 11.56 -6.32
N SER A 68 -1.02 10.29 -6.54
CA SER A 68 -1.41 9.37 -5.46
C SER A 68 -0.25 8.99 -4.55
N ILE A 69 0.95 8.73 -5.11
CA ILE A 69 2.15 8.47 -4.30
C ILE A 69 2.53 9.70 -3.49
N ILE A 70 2.50 10.88 -4.11
CA ILE A 70 2.86 12.14 -3.45
C ILE A 70 1.85 12.45 -2.34
N LEU A 71 0.56 12.24 -2.59
CA LEU A 71 -0.47 12.35 -1.55
C LEU A 71 -0.19 11.40 -0.38
N ALA A 72 0.12 10.13 -0.67
CA ALA A 72 0.42 9.14 0.37
C ALA A 72 1.63 9.56 1.22
N TYR A 73 2.68 10.08 0.59
CA TYR A 73 3.87 10.58 1.30
C TYR A 73 3.57 11.82 2.15
N ILE A 74 2.82 12.79 1.65
CA ILE A 74 2.40 13.97 2.42
C ILE A 74 1.56 13.58 3.63
N VAL A 75 0.62 12.66 3.45
CA VAL A 75 -0.22 12.13 4.54
C VAL A 75 0.66 11.42 5.58
N GLN A 76 1.61 10.59 5.15
CA GLN A 76 2.56 9.91 6.03
C GLN A 76 3.42 10.87 6.84
N LEU A 77 3.88 11.97 6.22
CA LEU A 77 4.61 13.05 6.90
C LEU A 77 3.76 13.70 7.98
N ILE A 78 2.52 14.08 7.65
CA ILE A 78 1.61 14.73 8.59
C ILE A 78 1.35 13.82 9.80
N ILE A 79 1.10 12.53 9.58
CA ILE A 79 0.87 11.57 10.67
C ILE A 79 2.09 11.47 11.58
N ILE A 80 3.30 11.32 11.02
CA ILE A 80 4.53 11.22 11.84
C ILE A 80 4.76 12.51 12.63
N ILE A 81 4.56 13.68 12.02
CA ILE A 81 4.68 14.96 12.71
C ILE A 81 3.68 15.05 13.88
N ILE A 82 2.42 14.67 13.68
CA ILE A 82 1.41 14.65 14.74
C ILE A 82 1.83 13.71 15.88
N LEU A 83 2.29 12.49 15.57
CA LEU A 83 2.72 11.53 16.57
C LEU A 83 3.91 12.05 17.40
N LEU A 84 4.88 12.68 16.75
CA LEU A 84 6.05 13.27 17.41
C LEU A 84 5.65 14.46 18.32
N LEU A 85 4.76 15.33 17.86
CA LEU A 85 4.25 16.45 18.65
C LEU A 85 3.53 15.98 19.91
N LEU A 86 2.70 14.94 19.80
CA LEU A 86 1.98 14.36 20.94
C LEU A 86 2.93 13.70 21.97
N GLN A 87 4.13 13.33 21.54
CA GLN A 87 5.19 12.82 22.41
C GLN A 87 6.12 13.92 22.95
N GLY A 88 5.89 15.19 22.60
CA GLY A 88 6.73 16.31 23.02
C GLY A 88 8.10 16.37 22.32
N GLN A 89 8.26 15.69 21.19
CA GLN A 89 9.51 15.67 20.42
C GLN A 89 9.72 16.99 19.66
N ASN A 90 10.98 17.42 19.52
CA ASN A 90 11.31 18.63 18.79
C ASN A 90 11.44 18.36 17.28
N ILE A 91 10.48 18.86 16.49
CA ILE A 91 10.43 18.67 15.03
C ILE A 91 11.65 19.28 14.32
N LEU A 92 12.09 20.46 14.75
CA LEU A 92 13.10 21.24 14.02
C LEU A 92 14.44 20.51 13.96
N LEU A 93 14.82 19.87 15.07
CA LEU A 93 16.05 19.09 15.17
C LEU A 93 15.97 17.77 14.38
N ALA A 94 14.76 17.27 14.14
CA ALA A 94 14.51 15.98 13.51
C ALA A 94 14.03 16.07 12.05
N PHE A 95 14.03 17.26 11.43
CA PHE A 95 13.38 17.47 10.13
C PHE A 95 13.84 16.48 9.05
N VAL A 96 15.15 16.31 8.86
CA VAL A 96 15.72 15.38 7.87
C VAL A 96 15.33 13.93 8.21
N ASN A 97 15.37 13.58 9.50
CA ASN A 97 15.00 12.24 9.95
C ASN A 97 13.51 11.95 9.70
N ILE A 98 12.64 12.95 9.91
CA ILE A 98 11.20 12.84 9.63
C ILE A 98 10.97 12.52 8.15
N LEU A 99 11.65 13.23 7.23
CA LEU A 99 11.53 12.95 5.79
C LEU A 99 11.93 11.51 5.45
N ILE A 100 13.08 11.07 5.96
CA ILE A 100 13.60 9.72 5.71
C ILE A 100 12.68 8.65 6.30
N VAL A 101 12.31 8.78 7.57
CA VAL A 101 11.44 7.82 8.27
C VAL A 101 10.06 7.77 7.63
N SER A 102 9.49 8.91 7.21
CA SER A 102 8.22 8.91 6.48
C SER A 102 8.32 8.18 5.15
N PHE A 103 9.44 8.31 4.43
CA PHE A 103 9.62 7.60 3.17
C PHE A 103 9.73 6.10 3.39
N ILE A 104 10.54 5.68 4.38
CA ILE A 104 10.72 4.27 4.72
C ILE A 104 9.41 3.66 5.24
N ALA A 105 8.65 4.36 6.08
CA ALA A 105 7.35 3.91 6.58
C ALA A 105 6.29 3.78 5.47
N LEU A 106 6.34 4.65 4.47
CA LEU A 106 5.49 4.53 3.28
C LEU A 106 5.84 3.27 2.48
N LEU A 107 7.14 2.98 2.28
CA LEU A 107 7.61 1.77 1.62
C LEU A 107 7.21 0.51 2.40
N ASP A 108 7.36 0.52 3.72
CA ASP A 108 6.91 -0.57 4.60
C ASP A 108 5.42 -0.84 4.42
N THR A 109 4.60 0.21 4.43
CA THR A 109 3.15 0.10 4.24
C THR A 109 2.81 -0.47 2.85
N PHE A 110 3.54 -0.05 1.81
CA PHE A 110 3.37 -0.58 0.46
C PHE A 110 3.73 -2.07 0.37
N VAL A 111 4.86 -2.48 0.95
CA VAL A 111 5.29 -3.88 1.00
C VAL A 111 4.30 -4.74 1.76
N TYR A 112 3.83 -4.27 2.92
CA TYR A 112 2.80 -4.95 3.71
C TYR A 112 1.49 -5.12 2.91
N LEU A 113 1.07 -4.09 2.18
CA LEU A 113 -0.12 -4.17 1.35
C LEU A 113 0.03 -5.18 0.21
N LEU A 114 1.19 -5.23 -0.46
CA LEU A 114 1.47 -6.26 -1.47
C LEU A 114 1.49 -7.67 -0.86
N PHE A 115 2.05 -7.81 0.34
CA PHE A 115 2.08 -9.07 1.07
C PHE A 115 0.65 -9.59 1.32
N LEU A 116 -0.26 -8.73 1.80
CA LEU A 116 -1.67 -9.09 1.97
C LEU A 116 -2.35 -9.48 0.66
N ILE A 117 -2.11 -8.72 -0.42
CA ILE A 117 -2.67 -9.03 -1.74
C ILE A 117 -2.19 -10.38 -2.26
N PHE A 118 -0.90 -10.69 -2.11
CA PHE A 118 -0.34 -11.97 -2.56
C PHE A 118 -0.77 -13.15 -1.71
N ILE A 119 -0.94 -12.97 -0.39
CA ILE A 119 -1.61 -13.96 0.46
C ILE A 119 -3.03 -14.21 -0.07
N GLY A 120 -3.81 -13.14 -0.28
CA GLY A 120 -5.15 -13.24 -0.83
C GLY A 120 -5.18 -13.97 -2.16
N ASN A 121 -4.23 -13.70 -3.06
CA ASN A 121 -4.12 -14.37 -4.35
C ASN A 121 -3.74 -15.84 -4.20
N ALA A 122 -2.81 -16.20 -3.31
CA ALA A 122 -2.45 -17.58 -3.02
C ALA A 122 -3.66 -18.37 -2.52
N ILE A 123 -4.36 -17.84 -1.52
CA ILE A 123 -5.58 -18.45 -0.95
C ILE A 123 -6.64 -18.63 -2.04
N LEU A 124 -6.90 -17.59 -2.85
CA LEU A 124 -7.87 -17.67 -3.95
C LEU A 124 -7.46 -18.70 -5.01
N SER A 125 -6.17 -18.83 -5.32
CA SER A 125 -5.71 -19.79 -6.33
C SER A 125 -5.91 -21.24 -5.89
N TRP A 126 -5.82 -21.53 -4.59
CA TRP A 126 -5.93 -22.89 -4.07
C TRP A 126 -7.37 -23.27 -3.72
N ILE A 127 -8.13 -22.35 -3.14
CA ILE A 127 -9.44 -22.64 -2.57
C ILE A 127 -10.56 -22.28 -3.54
N ALA A 128 -10.44 -21.15 -4.26
CA ALA A 128 -11.54 -20.59 -5.07
C ALA A 128 -11.04 -19.92 -6.37
N PRO A 129 -10.44 -20.69 -7.30
CA PRO A 129 -9.81 -20.16 -8.50
C PRO A 129 -10.78 -19.41 -9.43
N ASP A 130 -12.07 -19.71 -9.36
CA ASP A 130 -13.12 -19.07 -10.18
C ASP A 130 -13.98 -18.06 -9.42
N SER A 131 -13.55 -17.64 -8.21
CA SER A 131 -14.30 -16.67 -7.41
C SER A 131 -14.56 -15.35 -8.17
N ARG A 132 -15.83 -14.95 -8.22
CA ARG A 132 -16.33 -13.71 -8.81
C ARG A 132 -16.63 -12.62 -7.78
N ALA A 133 -16.24 -12.83 -6.51
CA ALA A 133 -16.41 -11.83 -5.47
C ALA A 133 -15.64 -10.54 -5.84
N PRO A 134 -16.18 -9.34 -5.56
CA PRO A 134 -15.54 -8.08 -5.97
C PRO A 134 -14.09 -7.95 -5.51
N ALA A 135 -13.78 -8.35 -4.27
CA ALA A 135 -12.41 -8.33 -3.75
C ALA A 135 -11.50 -9.33 -4.48
N ALA A 136 -12.00 -10.54 -4.77
CA ALA A 136 -11.22 -11.58 -5.45
C ALA A 136 -10.80 -11.15 -6.86
N ILE A 137 -11.69 -10.46 -7.59
CA ILE A 137 -11.39 -9.91 -8.91
C ILE A 137 -10.25 -8.90 -8.82
N LEU A 138 -10.31 -7.94 -7.89
CA LEU A 138 -9.27 -6.92 -7.73
C LEU A 138 -7.93 -7.51 -7.29
N ILE A 139 -7.94 -8.45 -6.33
CA ILE A 139 -6.75 -9.15 -5.87
C ILE A 139 -6.06 -9.86 -7.04
N LYS A 140 -6.82 -10.60 -7.87
CA LYS A 140 -6.29 -11.28 -9.05
C LYS A 140 -5.77 -10.28 -10.09
N GLN A 141 -6.48 -9.19 -10.36
CA GLN A 141 -6.03 -8.16 -11.33
C GLN A 141 -4.71 -7.51 -10.90
N ILE A 142 -4.61 -7.06 -9.64
CA ILE A 142 -3.39 -6.46 -9.10
C ILE A 142 -2.26 -7.49 -9.08
N SER A 143 -2.52 -8.70 -8.58
CA SER A 143 -1.52 -9.76 -8.51
C SER A 143 -1.03 -10.17 -9.89
N ASN A 144 -1.92 -10.32 -10.88
CA ASN A 144 -1.55 -10.66 -12.24
C ASN A 144 -0.64 -9.60 -12.86
N PHE A 145 -0.92 -8.31 -12.61
CA PHE A 145 -0.06 -7.23 -13.10
C PHE A 145 1.35 -7.30 -12.50
N ILE A 146 1.46 -7.51 -11.19
CA ILE A 146 2.77 -7.47 -10.49
C ILE A 146 3.54 -8.79 -10.64
N LEU A 147 2.85 -9.93 -10.61
CA LEU A 147 3.45 -11.26 -10.69
C LEU A 147 3.69 -11.71 -12.13
N ALA A 148 3.10 -11.08 -13.16
CA ALA A 148 3.31 -11.49 -14.55
C ALA A 148 4.79 -11.62 -14.96
N PRO A 149 5.70 -10.68 -14.60
CA PRO A 149 7.12 -10.86 -14.87
C PRO A 149 7.72 -12.06 -14.14
N LEU A 150 7.34 -12.28 -12.88
CA LEU A 150 7.85 -13.40 -12.07
C LEU A 150 7.35 -14.75 -12.59
N ARG A 151 6.11 -14.82 -13.08
CA ARG A 151 5.52 -16.02 -13.71
C ARG A 151 6.26 -16.46 -14.99
N ARG A 152 7.03 -15.57 -15.61
CA ARG A 152 7.88 -15.94 -16.76
C ARG A 152 9.08 -16.78 -16.34
N VAL A 153 9.54 -16.63 -15.10
CA VAL A 153 10.67 -17.38 -14.53
C VAL A 153 10.18 -18.60 -13.76
N ILE A 154 9.09 -18.45 -13.01
CA ILE A 154 8.51 -19.50 -12.17
C ILE A 154 7.06 -19.71 -12.60
N PRO A 155 6.82 -20.50 -13.66
CA PRO A 155 5.47 -20.74 -14.14
C PRO A 155 4.63 -21.53 -13.11
N PRO A 156 3.29 -21.40 -13.15
CA PRO A 156 2.40 -22.21 -12.33
C PRO A 156 2.63 -23.72 -12.56
N ILE A 157 2.56 -24.51 -11.49
CA ILE A 157 2.72 -25.97 -11.57
C ILE A 157 1.33 -26.60 -11.52
N GLY A 158 0.82 -27.02 -12.68
CA GLY A 158 -0.53 -27.56 -12.80
C GLY A 158 -1.60 -26.51 -12.48
N ILE A 159 -2.50 -26.82 -11.54
CA ILE A 159 -3.60 -25.92 -11.11
C ILE A 159 -3.12 -24.93 -10.03
N ILE A 160 -1.99 -25.22 -9.38
CA ILE A 160 -1.49 -24.45 -8.24
C ILE A 160 -0.50 -23.39 -8.71
N ASP A 161 -0.85 -22.11 -8.49
CA ASP A 161 0.07 -21.02 -8.71
C ASP A 161 1.00 -20.85 -7.49
N ILE A 162 2.26 -21.29 -7.63
CA ILE A 162 3.29 -21.15 -6.60
C ILE A 162 3.97 -19.77 -6.62
N THR A 163 3.76 -18.99 -7.69
CA THR A 163 4.40 -17.69 -7.88
C THR A 163 4.14 -16.71 -6.73
N PRO A 164 2.90 -16.62 -6.18
CA PRO A 164 2.63 -15.79 -5.02
C PRO A 164 3.46 -16.20 -3.80
N MET A 165 3.72 -17.50 -3.57
CA MET A 165 4.56 -17.92 -2.44
C MET A 165 6.00 -17.43 -2.58
N ILE A 166 6.59 -17.55 -3.76
CA ILE A 166 7.94 -17.03 -3.99
C ILE A 166 7.97 -15.51 -3.82
N ALA A 167 6.95 -14.82 -4.34
CA ALA A 167 6.82 -13.37 -4.14
C ALA A 167 6.69 -13.00 -2.65
N LEU A 168 5.96 -13.78 -1.84
CA LEU A 168 5.84 -13.58 -0.40
C LEU A 168 7.19 -13.74 0.31
N ILE A 169 8.01 -14.73 -0.08
CA ILE A 169 9.37 -14.90 0.46
C ILE A 169 10.23 -13.66 0.13
N LEU A 170 10.18 -13.18 -1.11
CA LEU A 170 10.91 -11.97 -1.51
C LEU A 170 10.44 -10.74 -0.74
N LEU A 171 9.13 -10.55 -0.61
CA LEU A 171 8.56 -9.44 0.17
C LEU A 171 8.91 -9.53 1.66
N PHE A 172 8.96 -10.74 2.23
CA PHE A 172 9.40 -10.94 3.60
C PHE A 172 10.86 -10.51 3.80
N LEU A 173 11.77 -10.86 2.88
CA LEU A 173 13.16 -10.41 2.92
C LEU A 173 13.27 -8.89 2.79
N ILE A 174 12.48 -8.29 1.88
CA ILE A 174 12.43 -6.84 1.70
C ILE A 174 11.90 -6.15 2.97
N SER A 175 10.82 -6.66 3.56
CA SER A 175 10.24 -6.10 4.79
C SER A 175 11.24 -6.16 5.95
N ASN A 176 11.95 -7.26 6.12
CA ASN A 176 13.00 -7.37 7.14
C ASN A 176 14.17 -6.41 6.90
N PHE A 177 14.54 -6.18 5.64
CA PHE A 177 15.55 -5.20 5.30
C PHE A 177 15.07 -3.77 5.62
N ILE A 178 13.83 -3.44 5.26
CA ILE A 178 13.21 -2.14 5.57
C ILE A 178 13.15 -1.91 7.08
N ALA A 179 12.73 -2.91 7.86
CA ALA A 179 12.65 -2.81 9.32
C ALA A 179 14.00 -2.42 9.94
N LYS A 180 15.11 -3.00 9.45
CA LYS A 180 16.46 -2.65 9.90
C LYS A 180 16.87 -1.21 9.58
N LEU A 181 16.27 -0.57 8.57
CA LEU A 181 16.53 0.84 8.25
C LEU A 181 15.84 1.80 9.22
N ILE A 182 14.75 1.36 9.87
CA ILE A 182 13.99 2.18 10.82
C ILE A 182 14.62 2.14 12.23
N GLY A 183 15.46 1.13 12.51
CA GLY A 183 16.11 0.89 13.81
C GLY A 183 15.52 -0.29 14.55
#